data_AF-A0A6N2BIZ3-F1
#
_entry.id   AF-A0A6N2BIZ3-F1
#
_cell.length_a   1.000
_cell.length_b   1.000
_cell.length_c   1.000
_cell.angle_alpha   90.00
_cell.angle_beta   90.00
_cell.angle_gamma   90.00
#
_symmetry.space_group_name_H-M   'P 1'
#
loop_
_entity.id
_entity.type
_entity.pdbx_description
1 polymer ?
#
loop_
_entity_poly.entity_id
_entity_poly.type
_entity_poly.pdbx_seq_one_letter_code
_entity_poly.pdbx_strand_id
1 'polypeptide(L)'
;FYLTMFSFICRFIMFLLSAIHCGLLYGLYVPDWQFSVSQSTGSTVYEVKCSVRGDLGPACNSAGMIDRYILGIDHLYTKPVYRNMKECNGSNRDTVSESMPSWCHATFDPEGIVSSLTAAATSIIGLQYGHILVQFQDHKGRLYNWSILSLSLLVVGLFLDFIGMPLNKSLYTISYMLVTSAAGGITFCLLYLLVDIYGWGRLMFVLEWMGKHSLSIFILITSNIAVIFIQGFYWRDPQNNIIRWIVTRFVQK
;
A
#
# COMPACT_ATOMS: atom_id res chain seq x y z
N PHE A 1 -17.90 0.48 -31.02
CA PHE A 1 -17.45 -0.93 -31.10
C PHE A 1 -16.10 -1.14 -30.42
N TYR A 2 -15.01 -0.52 -30.88
CA TYR A 2 -13.68 -0.67 -30.25
C TYR A 2 -13.63 -0.20 -28.78
N LEU A 3 -14.19 0.99 -28.46
CA LEU A 3 -14.20 1.50 -27.08
C LEU A 3 -15.04 0.63 -26.12
N THR A 4 -16.18 0.13 -26.59
CA THR A 4 -17.05 -0.76 -25.80
C THR A 4 -16.40 -2.13 -25.57
N MET A 5 -15.66 -2.63 -26.56
CA MET A 5 -14.91 -3.89 -26.47
C MET A 5 -13.72 -3.75 -25.50
N PHE A 6 -12.96 -2.66 -25.57
CA PHE A 6 -11.87 -2.37 -24.64
C PHE A 6 -12.35 -2.36 -23.19
N SER A 7 -13.44 -1.64 -22.91
CA SER A 7 -14.00 -1.57 -21.55
C SER A 7 -14.51 -2.94 -21.07
N PHE A 8 -15.02 -3.79 -21.96
CA PHE A 8 -15.40 -5.17 -21.62
C PHE A 8 -14.18 -6.04 -21.28
N ILE A 9 -13.12 -5.96 -22.08
CA ILE A 9 -11.87 -6.68 -21.84
C ILE A 9 -11.26 -6.28 -20.49
N CYS A 10 -11.21 -4.98 -20.19
CA CYS A 10 -10.72 -4.49 -18.91
C CYS A 10 -11.53 -5.06 -17.73
N ARG A 11 -12.87 -5.06 -17.82
CA ARG A 11 -13.73 -5.66 -16.78
C ARG A 11 -13.51 -7.17 -16.62
N PHE A 12 -13.31 -7.88 -17.73
CA PHE A 12 -13.04 -9.32 -17.69
C PHE A 12 -11.69 -9.62 -17.03
N ILE A 13 -10.62 -8.91 -17.42
CA ILE A 13 -9.28 -9.05 -16.83
C ILE A 13 -9.34 -8.72 -15.33
N MET A 14 -10.05 -7.65 -14.96
CA MET A 14 -10.27 -7.29 -13.56
C MET A 14 -10.87 -8.42 -12.74
N PHE A 15 -11.94 -9.03 -13.24
CA PHE A 15 -12.60 -10.15 -12.59
C PHE A 15 -11.69 -11.36 -12.48
N LEU A 16 -10.94 -11.67 -13.56
CA LEU A 16 -9.99 -12.77 -13.57
C LEU A 16 -8.86 -12.58 -12.55
N LEU A 17 -8.22 -11.42 -12.51
CA LEU A 17 -7.16 -11.10 -11.54
C LEU A 17 -7.68 -11.18 -10.10
N SER A 18 -8.88 -10.66 -9.87
CA SER A 18 -9.56 -10.71 -8.57
C SER A 18 -9.86 -12.15 -8.15
N ALA A 19 -10.37 -12.98 -9.07
CA ALA A 19 -10.66 -14.39 -8.80
C ALA A 19 -9.38 -15.19 -8.49
N ILE A 20 -8.29 -14.95 -9.24
CA ILE A 20 -6.99 -15.57 -8.98
C ILE A 20 -6.47 -15.17 -7.61
N HIS A 21 -6.49 -13.87 -7.28
CA HIS A 21 -6.04 -13.37 -5.98
C HIS A 21 -6.85 -13.98 -4.82
N CYS A 22 -8.18 -14.03 -4.92
CA CYS A 22 -9.03 -14.72 -3.94
C CYS A 22 -8.69 -16.21 -3.82
N GLY A 23 -8.51 -16.91 -4.95
CA GLY A 23 -8.15 -18.32 -4.97
C GLY A 23 -6.81 -18.59 -4.29
N LEU A 24 -5.81 -17.73 -4.50
CA LEU A 24 -4.50 -17.83 -3.85
C LEU A 24 -4.57 -17.50 -2.36
N LEU A 25 -5.29 -16.43 -1.97
CA LEU A 25 -5.40 -16.04 -0.56
C LEU A 25 -6.14 -17.06 0.29
N TYR A 26 -7.29 -17.55 -0.17
CA TYR A 26 -8.16 -18.40 0.65
C TYR A 26 -8.02 -19.89 0.35
N GLY A 27 -7.54 -20.27 -0.84
CA GLY A 27 -7.49 -21.68 -1.27
C GLY A 27 -6.23 -22.44 -0.85
N LEU A 28 -5.11 -21.74 -0.66
CA LEU A 28 -3.82 -22.37 -0.36
C LEU A 28 -3.68 -22.73 1.13
N TYR A 29 -3.07 -23.89 1.37
CA TYR A 29 -2.68 -24.34 2.70
C TYR A 29 -1.28 -23.84 3.05
N VAL A 30 -1.16 -23.19 4.21
CA VAL A 30 0.10 -22.66 4.71
C VAL A 30 0.66 -23.60 5.77
N PRO A 31 1.75 -24.33 5.47
CA PRO A 31 2.40 -25.19 6.44
C PRO A 31 3.21 -24.36 7.46
N ASP A 32 3.61 -25.02 8.54
CA ASP A 32 4.56 -24.45 9.50
C ASP A 32 5.91 -24.20 8.81
N TRP A 33 6.58 -23.11 9.20
CA TRP A 33 7.83 -22.69 8.58
C TRP A 33 8.79 -22.13 9.62
N GLN A 34 10.08 -22.18 9.30
CA GLN A 34 11.16 -21.71 10.16
C GLN A 34 12.06 -20.74 9.41
N PHE A 35 12.66 -19.80 10.15
CA PHE A 35 13.60 -18.84 9.60
C PHE A 35 14.71 -18.50 10.60
N SER A 36 15.89 -18.18 10.08
CA SER A 36 17.04 -17.78 10.88
C SER A 36 17.23 -16.27 10.81
N VAL A 37 17.34 -15.62 11.97
CA VAL A 37 17.74 -14.21 12.05
C VAL A 37 19.18 -14.14 12.51
N SER A 38 20.04 -13.54 11.69
CA SER A 38 21.44 -13.27 12.05
C SER A 38 21.51 -12.02 12.93
N GLN A 39 21.99 -12.17 14.16
CA GLN A 39 22.28 -11.08 15.09
C GLN A 39 23.78 -11.03 15.39
N SER A 40 24.26 -9.93 15.98
CA SER A 40 25.67 -9.72 16.31
C SER A 40 26.26 -10.79 17.24
N THR A 41 25.41 -11.53 17.97
CA THR A 41 25.78 -12.55 18.95
C THR A 41 25.54 -13.99 18.48
N GLY A 42 25.06 -14.20 17.25
CA GLY A 42 24.78 -15.53 16.68
C GLY A 42 23.51 -15.57 15.81
N SER A 43 23.20 -16.73 15.24
CA SER A 43 21.96 -16.97 14.51
C SER A 43 20.89 -17.61 15.41
N THR A 44 19.74 -16.96 15.56
CA THR A 44 18.58 -17.51 16.27
C THR A 44 17.56 -18.03 15.27
N VAL A 45 17.12 -19.28 15.42
CA VAL A 45 16.09 -19.89 14.58
C VAL A 45 14.73 -19.73 15.25
N TYR A 46 13.77 -19.18 14.51
CA TYR A 46 12.38 -19.04 14.94
C TYR A 46 11.50 -19.99 14.13
N GLU A 47 10.57 -20.67 14.81
CA GLU A 47 9.56 -21.53 14.20
C GLU A 47 8.18 -20.85 14.33
N VAL A 48 7.44 -20.78 13.22
CA VAL A 48 6.09 -20.23 13.18
C VAL A 48 5.10 -21.35 12.84
N LYS A 49 4.21 -21.62 13.79
CA LYS A 49 3.14 -22.62 13.64
C LYS A 49 1.92 -21.95 13.03
N CYS A 50 1.54 -22.41 11.85
CA CYS A 50 0.42 -21.90 11.06
C CYS A 50 -0.62 -23.00 10.86
N SER A 51 -0.29 -24.03 10.08
CA SER A 51 -1.16 -25.17 9.76
C SER A 51 -2.63 -24.80 9.45
N VAL A 52 -2.84 -23.71 8.69
CA VAL A 52 -4.15 -23.10 8.42
C VAL A 52 -4.36 -22.79 6.94
N ARG A 53 -5.61 -22.54 6.55
CA ARG A 53 -6.01 -22.03 5.22
C ARG A 53 -6.73 -20.71 5.37
N GLY A 54 -6.51 -19.79 4.44
CA GLY A 54 -7.22 -18.51 4.39
C GLY A 54 -6.99 -17.60 5.60
N ASP A 55 -5.91 -17.83 6.37
CA ASP A 55 -5.53 -16.91 7.42
C ASP A 55 -4.97 -15.61 6.82
N LEU A 56 -5.47 -14.48 7.30
CA LEU A 56 -5.06 -13.14 6.86
C LEU A 56 -4.14 -12.48 7.89
N GLY A 57 -3.67 -13.25 8.88
CA GLY A 57 -2.72 -12.83 9.89
C GLY A 57 -1.32 -12.52 9.31
N PRO A 58 -0.42 -11.96 10.12
CA PRO A 58 0.84 -11.37 9.65
C PRO A 58 1.85 -12.37 9.06
N ALA A 59 1.90 -13.62 9.54
CA ALA A 59 2.92 -14.60 9.14
C ALA A 59 2.40 -15.91 8.53
N CYS A 60 1.11 -16.22 8.75
CA CYS A 60 0.46 -17.45 8.31
C CYS A 60 -0.44 -17.27 7.09
N ASN A 61 -0.34 -16.10 6.44
CA ASN A 61 -1.01 -15.84 5.17
C ASN A 61 -0.31 -16.53 3.99
N SER A 62 -1.08 -16.85 2.96
CA SER A 62 -0.55 -17.53 1.76
C SER A 62 0.25 -16.61 0.84
N ALA A 63 -0.01 -15.30 0.85
CA ALA A 63 0.76 -14.33 0.08
C ALA A 63 2.24 -14.35 0.50
N GLY A 64 2.51 -14.23 1.79
CA GLY A 64 3.86 -14.32 2.35
C GLY A 64 4.49 -15.70 2.16
N MET A 65 3.71 -16.79 2.16
CA MET A 65 4.22 -18.11 1.78
C MET A 65 4.73 -18.14 0.33
N ILE A 66 3.94 -17.61 -0.61
CA ILE A 66 4.31 -17.54 -2.03
C ILE A 66 5.56 -16.67 -2.21
N ASP A 67 5.61 -15.52 -1.57
CA ASP A 67 6.75 -14.60 -1.68
C ASP A 67 8.02 -15.23 -1.10
N ARG A 68 7.94 -15.91 0.05
CA ARG A 68 9.08 -16.67 0.63
C ARG A 68 9.55 -17.79 -0.29
N TYR A 69 8.65 -18.46 -1.01
CA TYR A 69 9.00 -19.56 -1.89
C TYR A 69 9.62 -19.09 -3.22
N ILE A 70 9.09 -18.01 -3.81
CA ILE A 70 9.52 -17.53 -5.13
C ILE A 70 10.67 -16.53 -5.03
N LEU A 71 10.57 -15.54 -4.13
CA LEU A 71 11.58 -14.50 -3.96
C LEU A 71 12.70 -14.95 -3.02
N GLY A 72 12.42 -15.84 -2.07
CA GLY A 72 13.36 -16.27 -1.04
C GLY A 72 13.39 -15.32 0.16
N ILE A 73 13.64 -15.87 1.36
CA ILE A 73 13.51 -15.17 2.65
C ILE A 73 14.41 -13.92 2.74
N ASP A 74 15.59 -13.96 2.11
CA ASP A 74 16.59 -12.88 2.13
C ASP A 74 16.16 -11.64 1.33
N HIS A 75 15.19 -11.78 0.43
CA HIS A 75 14.69 -10.69 -0.41
C HIS A 75 13.46 -9.97 0.17
N LEU A 76 12.83 -10.51 1.22
CA LEU A 76 11.68 -9.86 1.85
C LEU A 76 12.10 -8.74 2.82
N TYR A 77 11.19 -7.78 3.03
CA TYR A 77 11.44 -6.71 3.99
C TYR A 77 11.64 -7.26 5.41
N THR A 78 12.77 -6.86 6.00
CA THR A 78 13.19 -7.26 7.36
C THR A 78 12.46 -6.51 8.47
N LYS A 79 11.78 -5.41 8.14
CA LYS A 79 11.01 -4.57 9.07
C LYS A 79 9.58 -4.36 8.55
N PRO A 80 8.75 -5.41 8.50
CA PRO A 80 7.37 -5.25 8.05
C PRO A 80 6.55 -4.46 9.08
N VAL A 81 5.42 -3.91 8.62
CA VAL A 81 4.50 -3.10 9.45
C VAL A 81 4.04 -3.85 10.70
N TYR A 82 3.89 -5.17 10.60
CA TYR A 82 3.50 -6.04 11.71
C TYR A 82 4.44 -5.98 12.91
N ARG A 83 5.72 -5.64 12.71
CA ARG A 83 6.69 -5.46 13.80
C ARG A 83 6.34 -4.30 14.74
N ASN A 84 5.56 -3.33 14.26
CA ASN A 84 5.12 -2.18 15.06
C ASN A 84 3.83 -2.47 15.84
N MET A 85 3.27 -3.67 15.73
CA MET A 85 2.11 -4.09 16.50
C MET A 85 2.44 -4.16 17.99
N LYS A 86 1.44 -3.95 18.84
CA LYS A 86 1.62 -3.88 20.30
C LYS A 86 2.17 -5.19 20.86
N GLU A 87 1.77 -6.30 20.24
CA GLU A 87 2.18 -7.67 20.51
C GLU A 87 3.69 -7.88 20.30
N CYS A 88 4.32 -7.07 19.45
CA CYS A 88 5.76 -7.10 19.18
C CYS A 88 6.54 -5.98 19.89
N ASN A 89 5.86 -5.04 20.54
CA ASN A 89 6.47 -3.92 21.24
C ASN A 89 6.49 -4.21 22.75
N GLY A 90 7.44 -5.04 23.17
CA GLY A 90 7.63 -5.40 24.58
C GLY A 90 7.89 -4.14 25.42
N SER A 91 6.94 -3.78 26.29
CA SER A 91 6.99 -2.57 27.10
C SER A 91 7.89 -2.65 28.33
N ASN A 92 8.38 -3.84 28.71
CA ASN A 92 9.22 -4.02 29.90
C ASN A 92 10.59 -4.59 29.54
N ARG A 93 11.63 -3.76 29.70
CA ARG A 93 13.04 -4.10 29.45
C ARG A 93 13.63 -5.14 30.42
N ASP A 94 12.91 -5.54 31.48
CA ASP A 94 13.54 -6.22 32.62
C ASP A 94 13.00 -7.63 32.96
N THR A 95 12.10 -8.21 32.15
CA THR A 95 11.70 -9.62 32.32
C THR A 95 11.64 -10.34 30.97
N VAL A 96 12.78 -10.94 30.61
CA VAL A 96 12.96 -12.16 29.80
C VAL A 96 11.79 -12.54 28.87
N SER A 97 11.87 -12.08 27.62
CA SER A 97 11.90 -12.87 26.37
C SER A 97 10.90 -14.00 26.06
N GLU A 98 9.95 -14.37 26.91
CA GLU A 98 9.03 -15.50 26.64
C GLU A 98 7.65 -15.10 26.07
N SER A 99 7.29 -13.81 26.07
CA SER A 99 5.94 -13.38 25.66
C SER A 99 5.83 -12.87 24.22
N MET A 100 6.92 -12.79 23.46
CA MET A 100 6.87 -12.23 22.10
C MET A 100 6.62 -13.35 21.08
N PRO A 101 5.57 -13.25 20.24
CA PRO A 101 5.31 -14.25 19.22
C PRO A 101 6.48 -14.41 18.25
N SER A 102 6.79 -15.65 17.85
CA SER A 102 7.89 -15.95 16.93
C SER A 102 7.74 -15.24 15.57
N TRP A 103 6.51 -14.95 15.16
CA TRP A 103 6.21 -14.22 13.93
C TRP A 103 6.58 -12.72 13.97
N CYS A 104 6.88 -12.13 15.13
CA CYS A 104 7.27 -10.71 15.22
C CYS A 104 8.58 -10.40 14.47
N HIS A 105 9.42 -11.41 14.26
CA HIS A 105 10.65 -11.30 13.49
C HIS A 105 10.50 -11.80 12.04
N ALA A 106 9.32 -12.27 11.65
CA ALA A 106 9.08 -12.76 10.31
C ALA A 106 9.24 -11.64 9.28
N THR A 107 9.88 -11.96 8.16
CA THR A 107 9.96 -11.05 7.02
C THR A 107 8.66 -11.14 6.20
N PHE A 108 8.24 -10.02 5.63
CA PHE A 108 7.02 -9.95 4.83
C PHE A 108 7.11 -8.81 3.82
N ASP A 109 6.70 -9.06 2.58
CA ASP A 109 6.71 -8.08 1.50
C ASP A 109 5.28 -7.61 1.17
N PRO A 110 4.92 -6.35 1.46
CA PRO A 110 3.60 -5.82 1.08
C PRO A 110 3.43 -5.66 -0.43
N GLU A 111 4.52 -5.60 -1.21
CA GLU A 111 4.52 -5.43 -2.66
C GLU A 111 4.87 -6.73 -3.40
N GLY A 112 4.64 -7.87 -2.74
CA GLY A 112 4.90 -9.20 -3.27
C GLY A 112 4.04 -9.59 -4.49
N ILE A 113 4.14 -10.85 -4.87
CA ILE A 113 3.58 -11.37 -6.13
C ILE A 113 2.05 -11.35 -6.09
N VAL A 114 1.46 -11.73 -4.96
CA VAL A 114 0.00 -11.80 -4.80
C VAL A 114 -0.63 -10.40 -4.74
N SER A 115 0.02 -9.44 -4.06
CA SER A 115 -0.46 -8.06 -3.98
C SER A 115 -0.28 -7.31 -5.30
N SER A 116 0.73 -7.65 -6.10
CA SER A 116 0.93 -7.14 -7.45
C SER A 116 -0.26 -7.42 -8.38
N LEU A 117 -0.97 -8.55 -8.23
CA LEU A 117 -2.18 -8.85 -9.01
C LEU A 117 -3.29 -7.82 -8.75
N THR A 118 -3.53 -7.51 -7.48
CA THR A 118 -4.50 -6.50 -7.04
C THR A 118 -4.04 -5.08 -7.37
N ALA A 119 -2.72 -4.80 -7.39
CA ALA A 119 -2.19 -3.52 -7.86
C ALA A 119 -2.42 -3.31 -9.36
N ALA A 120 -2.21 -4.35 -10.19
CA ALA A 120 -2.56 -4.33 -11.60
C ALA A 120 -4.06 -4.11 -11.81
N ALA A 121 -4.90 -4.79 -11.01
CA ALA A 121 -6.34 -4.59 -11.03
C ALA A 121 -6.73 -3.12 -10.67
N THR A 122 -6.16 -2.56 -9.61
CA THR A 122 -6.36 -1.13 -9.25
C THR A 122 -5.99 -0.20 -10.40
N SER A 123 -4.90 -0.50 -11.10
CA SER A 123 -4.44 0.30 -12.24
C SER A 123 -5.44 0.26 -13.40
N ILE A 124 -6.06 -0.90 -13.68
CA ILE A 124 -7.12 -1.04 -14.67
C ILE A 124 -8.39 -0.28 -14.26
N ILE A 125 -8.73 -0.25 -12.96
CA ILE A 125 -9.82 0.61 -12.46
C ILE A 125 -9.49 2.09 -12.79
N GLY A 126 -8.27 2.54 -12.52
CA GLY A 126 -7.80 3.88 -12.87
C GLY A 126 -7.92 4.19 -14.36
N LEU A 127 -7.54 3.24 -15.22
CA LEU A 127 -7.74 3.37 -16.68
C LEU A 127 -9.21 3.56 -17.05
N GLN A 128 -10.15 2.93 -16.34
CA GLN A 128 -11.58 3.14 -16.58
C GLN A 128 -12.03 4.57 -16.23
N TYR A 129 -11.48 5.18 -15.17
CA TYR A 129 -11.73 6.61 -14.89
C TYR A 129 -11.20 7.52 -16.00
N GLY A 130 -9.99 7.24 -16.49
CA GLY A 130 -9.40 7.95 -17.63
C GLY A 130 -10.18 7.76 -18.93
N HIS A 131 -10.72 6.57 -19.16
CA HIS A 131 -11.58 6.30 -20.30
C HIS A 131 -12.87 7.13 -20.26
N ILE A 132 -13.52 7.24 -19.10
CA ILE A 132 -14.70 8.11 -18.91
C ILE A 132 -14.35 9.58 -19.18
N LEU A 133 -13.15 10.03 -18.78
CA LEU A 133 -12.68 11.41 -19.04
C LEU A 133 -12.64 11.74 -20.53
N VAL A 134 -12.09 10.83 -21.35
CA VAL A 134 -11.93 11.02 -22.79
C VAL A 134 -13.26 10.87 -23.53
N GLN A 135 -14.10 9.93 -23.11
CA GLN A 135 -15.35 9.59 -23.81
C GLN A 135 -16.42 10.67 -23.65
N PHE A 136 -16.60 11.21 -22.44
CA PHE A 136 -17.61 12.22 -22.17
C PHE A 136 -16.99 13.61 -22.25
N GLN A 137 -17.54 14.50 -23.08
CA GLN A 137 -17.08 15.89 -23.19
C GLN A 137 -17.75 16.80 -22.15
N ASP A 138 -18.96 16.46 -21.72
CA ASP A 138 -19.73 17.24 -20.75
C ASP A 138 -19.28 17.00 -19.30
N HIS A 139 -19.17 18.08 -18.52
CA HIS A 139 -18.75 18.03 -17.12
C HIS A 139 -19.72 17.26 -16.23
N LYS A 140 -21.03 17.43 -16.43
CA LYS A 140 -22.05 16.72 -15.63
C LYS A 140 -22.05 15.23 -15.96
N GLY A 141 -21.92 14.89 -17.24
CA GLY A 141 -21.76 13.51 -17.70
C GLY A 141 -20.55 12.80 -17.08
N ARG A 142 -19.39 13.46 -17.02
CA ARG A 142 -18.18 12.92 -16.38
C ARG A 142 -18.39 12.62 -14.89
N LEU A 143 -18.87 13.63 -14.15
CA LEU A 143 -19.11 13.51 -12.72
C LEU A 143 -20.16 12.46 -12.38
N TYR A 144 -21.23 12.37 -13.16
CA TYR A 144 -22.25 11.35 -12.99
C TYR A 144 -21.66 9.94 -13.13
N ASN A 145 -20.92 9.67 -14.20
CA ASN A 145 -20.31 8.36 -14.43
C ASN A 145 -19.22 8.02 -13.39
N TRP A 146 -18.35 8.96 -13.04
CA TRP A 146 -17.33 8.72 -12.00
C TRP A 146 -17.94 8.53 -10.61
N SER A 147 -18.97 9.29 -10.26
CA SER A 147 -19.65 9.15 -8.97
C SER A 147 -20.37 7.79 -8.86
N ILE A 148 -21.04 7.33 -9.92
CA ILE A 148 -21.65 5.99 -9.96
C ILE A 148 -20.59 4.90 -9.86
N LEU A 149 -19.49 5.03 -10.62
CA LEU A 149 -18.40 4.05 -10.55
C LEU A 149 -17.79 4.02 -9.15
N SER A 150 -17.52 5.17 -8.54
CA SER A 150 -16.93 5.24 -7.21
C SER A 150 -17.87 4.69 -6.13
N LEU A 151 -19.15 5.08 -6.17
CA LEU A 151 -20.14 4.65 -5.19
C LEU A 151 -20.43 3.15 -5.32
N SER A 152 -20.51 2.61 -6.53
CA SER A 152 -20.68 1.16 -6.74
C SER A 152 -19.48 0.37 -6.21
N LEU A 153 -18.25 0.81 -6.47
CA LEU A 153 -17.05 0.19 -5.91
C LEU A 153 -17.03 0.27 -4.38
N LEU A 154 -17.45 1.39 -3.79
CA LEU A 154 -17.51 1.56 -2.34
C LEU A 154 -18.52 0.58 -1.71
N VAL A 155 -19.72 0.51 -2.26
CA VAL A 155 -20.79 -0.39 -1.76
C VAL A 155 -20.34 -1.84 -1.86
N VAL A 156 -19.78 -2.26 -2.99
CA VAL A 156 -19.28 -3.63 -3.15
C VAL A 156 -18.11 -3.90 -2.19
N GLY A 157 -17.17 -2.97 -2.06
CA GLY A 157 -16.02 -3.12 -1.16
C GLY A 157 -16.42 -3.29 0.31
N LEU A 158 -17.35 -2.45 0.79
CA LEU A 158 -17.89 -2.55 2.16
C LEU A 158 -18.74 -3.80 2.35
N PHE A 159 -19.49 -4.22 1.33
CA PHE A 159 -20.26 -5.47 1.37
C PHE A 159 -19.34 -6.70 1.50
N LEU A 160 -18.20 -6.70 0.80
CA LEU A 160 -17.20 -7.76 0.92
C LEU A 160 -16.54 -7.79 2.31
N ASP A 161 -16.27 -6.62 2.89
CA ASP A 161 -15.78 -6.51 4.28
C ASP A 161 -16.80 -7.12 5.26
N PHE A 162 -18.09 -6.81 5.06
CA PHE A 162 -19.17 -7.35 5.87
C PHE A 162 -19.33 -8.89 5.75
N ILE A 163 -19.09 -9.47 4.58
CA ILE A 163 -19.14 -10.94 4.36
C ILE A 163 -17.98 -11.69 5.03
N GLY A 164 -16.92 -10.97 5.43
CA GLY A 164 -15.77 -11.56 6.13
C GLY A 164 -14.46 -11.52 5.36
N MET A 165 -14.33 -10.67 4.32
CA MET A 165 -13.03 -10.33 3.73
C MET A 165 -12.52 -8.99 4.31
N PRO A 166 -11.78 -9.01 5.43
CA PRO A 166 -11.40 -7.79 6.12
C PRO A 166 -10.55 -6.85 5.26
N LEU A 167 -10.67 -5.55 5.52
CA LEU A 167 -9.81 -4.52 4.94
C LEU A 167 -8.36 -4.66 5.43
N ASN A 168 -7.54 -5.43 4.72
CA ASN A 168 -6.14 -5.63 5.03
C ASN A 168 -5.24 -4.95 4.00
N LYS A 169 -4.56 -3.88 4.44
CA LYS A 169 -3.63 -3.10 3.64
C LYS A 169 -2.40 -3.89 3.22
N SER A 170 -1.84 -4.71 4.12
CA SER A 170 -0.58 -5.41 3.88
C SER A 170 -0.72 -6.56 2.89
N LEU A 171 -1.88 -7.21 2.84
CA LEU A 171 -2.20 -8.23 1.83
C LEU A 171 -2.84 -7.63 0.56
N TYR A 172 -3.15 -6.32 0.60
CA TYR A 172 -3.87 -5.60 -0.42
C TYR A 172 -5.15 -6.35 -0.87
N THR A 173 -6.00 -6.71 0.12
CA THR A 173 -7.20 -7.52 -0.12
C THR A 173 -8.17 -6.85 -1.09
N ILE A 174 -9.03 -7.63 -1.76
CA ILE A 174 -9.99 -7.11 -2.74
C ILE A 174 -10.95 -6.09 -2.14
N SER A 175 -11.45 -6.32 -0.92
CA SER A 175 -12.27 -5.35 -0.19
C SER A 175 -11.52 -4.03 0.00
N TYR A 176 -10.25 -4.09 0.44
CA TYR A 176 -9.38 -2.93 0.57
C TYR A 176 -9.11 -2.22 -0.76
N MET A 177 -8.81 -2.97 -1.83
CA MET A 177 -8.62 -2.44 -3.18
C MET A 177 -9.86 -1.67 -3.66
N LEU A 178 -11.06 -2.23 -3.50
CA LEU A 178 -12.31 -1.60 -3.96
C LEU A 178 -12.62 -0.33 -3.16
N VAL A 179 -12.47 -0.38 -1.83
CA VAL A 179 -12.72 0.79 -0.96
C VAL A 179 -11.70 1.91 -1.24
N THR A 180 -10.41 1.58 -1.40
CA THR A 180 -9.39 2.59 -1.71
C THR A 180 -9.55 3.17 -3.12
N SER A 181 -9.90 2.34 -4.11
CA SER A 181 -10.22 2.81 -5.46
C SER A 181 -11.43 3.74 -5.48
N ALA A 182 -12.46 3.43 -4.68
CA ALA A 182 -13.63 4.28 -4.53
C ALA A 182 -13.29 5.62 -3.85
N ALA A 183 -12.51 5.59 -2.76
CA ALA A 183 -12.04 6.80 -2.10
C ALA A 183 -11.19 7.68 -3.05
N GLY A 184 -10.34 7.05 -3.86
CA GLY A 184 -9.57 7.71 -4.93
C GLY A 184 -10.48 8.35 -5.98
N GLY A 185 -11.50 7.63 -6.45
CA GLY A 185 -12.48 8.13 -7.41
C GLY A 185 -13.33 9.30 -6.89
N ILE A 186 -13.79 9.23 -5.63
CA ILE A 186 -14.52 10.33 -4.97
C ILE A 186 -13.60 11.55 -4.82
N THR A 187 -12.36 11.35 -4.36
CA THR A 187 -11.38 12.42 -4.23
C THR A 187 -11.08 13.06 -5.58
N PHE A 188 -10.95 12.25 -6.63
CA PHE A 188 -10.78 12.73 -8.00
C PHE A 188 -11.97 13.56 -8.48
N CYS A 189 -13.21 13.14 -8.20
CA CYS A 189 -14.42 13.93 -8.50
C CYS A 189 -14.42 15.28 -7.77
N LEU A 190 -14.03 15.29 -6.49
CA LEU A 190 -13.96 16.51 -5.69
C LEU A 190 -12.90 17.47 -6.22
N LEU A 191 -11.71 16.96 -6.55
CA LEU A 191 -10.63 17.77 -7.13
C LEU A 191 -11.04 18.35 -8.50
N TYR A 192 -11.71 17.55 -9.34
CA TYR A 192 -12.24 18.00 -10.62
C TYR A 192 -13.26 19.13 -10.46
N LEU A 193 -14.19 18.99 -9.51
CA LEU A 193 -15.15 20.05 -9.19
C LEU A 193 -14.45 21.35 -8.76
N LEU A 194 -13.52 21.25 -7.82
CA LEU A 194 -12.81 22.41 -7.25
C LEU A 194 -11.94 23.13 -8.29
N VAL A 195 -11.19 22.38 -9.10
CA VAL A 195 -10.22 22.95 -10.04
C VAL A 195 -10.88 23.36 -11.35
N ASP A 196 -11.64 22.45 -11.99
CA ASP A 196 -12.15 22.66 -13.35
C ASP A 196 -13.48 23.43 -13.38
N ILE A 197 -14.37 23.23 -12.40
CA ILE A 197 -15.69 23.91 -12.38
C ILE A 197 -15.63 25.21 -11.57
N TYR A 198 -15.13 25.16 -10.33
CA TYR A 198 -15.04 26.34 -9.47
C TYR A 198 -13.84 27.25 -9.75
N GLY A 199 -12.88 26.80 -10.58
CA GLY A 199 -11.76 27.63 -11.03
C GLY A 199 -10.71 27.92 -9.95
N TRP A 200 -10.62 27.10 -8.89
CA TRP A 200 -9.66 27.30 -7.79
C TRP A 200 -8.22 26.83 -8.11
N GLY A 201 -7.86 26.76 -9.39
CA GLY A 201 -6.56 26.24 -9.84
C GLY A 201 -5.34 26.91 -9.19
N ARG A 202 -5.41 28.22 -8.89
CA ARG A 202 -4.31 28.94 -8.21
C ARG A 202 -3.99 28.39 -6.82
N LEU A 203 -4.98 27.92 -6.07
CA LEU A 203 -4.77 27.35 -4.74
C LEU A 203 -4.18 25.93 -4.83
N MET A 204 -4.49 25.21 -5.91
CA MET A 204 -4.06 23.83 -6.14
C MET A 204 -2.80 23.70 -6.99
N PHE A 205 -2.14 24.82 -7.34
CA PHE A 205 -0.92 24.82 -8.17
C PHE A 205 0.20 23.94 -7.58
N VAL A 206 0.36 23.94 -6.24
CA VAL A 206 1.35 23.09 -5.56
C VAL A 206 1.03 21.60 -5.75
N LEU A 207 -0.24 21.21 -5.65
CA LEU A 207 -0.67 19.83 -5.87
C LEU A 207 -0.50 19.40 -7.33
N GLU A 208 -0.79 20.29 -8.27
CA GLU A 208 -0.57 20.05 -9.70
C GLU A 208 0.92 19.82 -10.00
N TRP A 209 1.80 20.66 -9.46
CA TRP A 209 3.25 20.53 -9.61
C TRP A 209 3.76 19.22 -8.99
N MET A 210 3.31 18.91 -7.77
CA MET A 210 3.65 17.66 -7.09
C MET A 210 3.17 16.43 -7.88
N GLY A 211 2.00 16.50 -8.51
CA GLY A 211 1.47 15.43 -9.36
C GLY A 211 2.33 15.16 -10.60
N LYS A 212 2.73 16.22 -11.32
CA LYS A 212 3.57 16.12 -12.53
C LYS A 212 4.98 15.58 -12.25
N HIS A 213 5.52 15.82 -11.05
CA HIS A 213 6.87 15.40 -10.65
C HIS A 213 6.88 14.27 -9.60
N SER A 214 5.78 13.51 -9.48
CA SER A 214 5.60 12.51 -8.44
C SER A 214 6.72 11.47 -8.35
N LEU A 215 7.18 10.92 -9.49
CA LEU A 215 8.26 9.91 -9.51
C LEU A 215 9.61 10.49 -9.07
N SER A 216 9.95 11.71 -9.50
CA SER A 216 11.18 12.38 -9.05
C SER A 216 11.15 12.66 -7.55
N ILE A 217 10.01 13.13 -7.02
CA ILE A 217 9.83 13.39 -5.59
C ILE A 217 9.96 12.08 -4.79
N PHE A 218 9.35 11.00 -5.28
CA PHE A 218 9.45 9.69 -4.65
C PHE A 218 10.91 9.23 -4.52
N ILE A 219 11.68 9.25 -5.61
CA ILE A 219 13.10 8.83 -5.60
C ILE A 219 13.93 9.70 -4.65
N LEU A 220 13.73 11.02 -4.67
CA LEU A 220 14.48 11.96 -3.84
C LEU A 220 14.27 11.71 -2.34
N ILE A 221 13.05 11.36 -1.94
CA ILE A 221 12.70 11.08 -0.54
C ILE A 221 13.17 9.68 -0.14
N THR A 222 12.82 8.64 -0.90
CA THR A 222 13.11 7.25 -0.53
C THR A 222 14.60 6.93 -0.52
N SER A 223 15.36 7.53 -1.44
CA SER A 223 16.82 7.36 -1.51
C SER A 223 17.56 8.19 -0.45
N ASN A 224 16.85 8.88 0.46
CA ASN A 224 17.39 9.84 1.43
C ASN A 224 18.23 10.97 0.80
N ILE A 225 18.22 11.15 -0.52
CA ILE A 225 18.99 12.19 -1.22
C ILE A 225 18.57 13.58 -0.72
N ALA A 226 17.26 13.79 -0.54
CA ALA A 226 16.75 15.03 0.03
C ALA A 226 17.29 15.28 1.45
N VAL A 227 17.35 14.24 2.29
CA VAL A 227 17.86 14.34 3.66
C VAL A 227 19.35 14.65 3.66
N ILE A 228 20.13 13.95 2.83
CA ILE A 228 21.57 14.18 2.66
C ILE A 228 21.83 15.59 2.14
N PHE A 229 21.03 16.09 1.19
CA PHE A 229 21.18 17.46 0.68
C PHE A 229 20.92 18.50 1.77
N ILE A 230 19.85 18.33 2.55
CA ILE A 230 19.49 19.25 3.65
C ILE A 230 20.53 19.19 4.79
N GLN A 231 21.06 18.00 5.10
CA GLN A 231 22.08 17.83 6.14
C GLN A 231 23.48 18.25 5.67
N GLY A 232 23.78 18.04 4.39
CA GLY A 232 25.06 18.34 3.75
C GLY A 232 25.29 19.82 3.51
N PHE A 233 24.22 20.63 3.48
CA PHE A 233 24.36 22.08 3.51
C PHE A 233 24.63 22.54 4.95
N TYR A 234 25.91 22.63 5.30
CA TYR A 234 26.39 23.18 6.57
C TYR A 234 27.11 24.50 6.34
N TRP A 235 26.95 25.44 7.27
CA TRP A 235 27.64 26.72 7.20
C TRP A 235 28.92 26.71 8.02
N ARG A 236 30.06 26.67 7.32
CA ARG A 236 31.44 26.77 7.84
C ARG A 236 31.92 25.58 8.69
N ASP A 237 31.07 25.03 9.55
CA ASP A 237 31.36 23.87 10.39
C ASP A 237 30.26 22.79 10.26
N PRO A 238 30.61 21.50 10.26
CA PRO A 238 29.65 20.39 10.12
C PRO A 238 28.64 20.31 11.27
N GLN A 239 28.91 20.98 12.39
CA GLN A 239 28.01 21.10 13.55
C GLN A 239 26.84 22.07 13.33
N ASN A 240 26.93 22.96 12.33
CA ASN A 240 25.94 23.98 11.98
C ASN A 240 25.17 23.59 10.71
N ASN A 241 24.47 22.46 10.78
CA ASN A 241 23.57 22.03 9.71
C ASN A 241 22.21 22.78 9.78
N ILE A 242 21.53 22.89 8.63
CA ILE A 242 20.21 23.55 8.54
C ILE A 242 19.21 22.92 9.51
N ILE A 243 19.24 21.59 9.69
CA ILE A 243 18.31 20.88 10.57
C ILE A 243 18.47 21.35 12.02
N ARG A 244 19.69 21.41 12.54
CA ARG A 244 19.94 21.86 13.92
C ARG A 244 19.53 23.32 14.08
N TRP A 245 19.79 24.16 13.08
CA TRP A 245 19.33 25.56 13.08
C TRP A 245 17.79 25.66 13.18
N ILE A 246 17.05 24.90 12.36
CA ILE A 246 15.58 24.84 12.41
C ILE A 246 15.09 24.32 13.77
N VAL A 247 15.68 23.22 14.27
CA VAL A 247 15.29 22.61 15.55
C VAL A 247 15.54 23.57 16.73
N THR A 248 16.70 24.22 16.80
CA THR A 248 16.97 25.24 17.83
C THR A 248 16.02 26.44 17.75
N ARG A 249 15.52 26.78 16.56
CA ARG A 249 14.63 27.94 16.37
C ARG A 249 13.15 27.64 16.60
N PHE A 250 12.69 26.43 16.30
CA PHE A 250 11.27 26.06 16.30
C PHE A 250 10.86 25.04 17.36
N VAL A 251 11.77 24.19 17.84
CA VAL A 251 11.46 23.12 18.81
C VAL A 251 11.89 23.49 20.23
N GLN A 252 12.90 24.35 20.39
CA GLN A 252 13.38 24.83 21.71
C GLN A 252 12.78 26.19 22.13
N LYS A 253 11.53 26.48 21.74
CA LYS A 253 10.81 27.65 22.21
C LYS A 253 9.69 27.26 23.16
#